data_AF-A0A957LHJ6-F1
#
_entry.id   AF-A0A957LHJ6-F1
#
_cell.length_a   1.000
_cell.length_b   1.000
_cell.length_c   1.000
_cell.angle_alpha   90.00
_cell.angle_beta   90.00
_cell.angle_gamma   90.00
#
_symmetry.space_group_name_H-M   'P 1'
#
loop_
_entity.id
_entity.type
_entity.pdbx_description
1 polymer ?
#
loop_
_entity_poly.entity_id
_entity_poly.type
_entity_poly.pdbx_seq_one_letter_code
_entity_poly.pdbx_strand_id
1 'polypeptide(L)'
;MLSLKTAASLKNAGLEWKPELLDTFIVPDVGLDERVFVLTDMMAEVSVLKGWPAITFHGVVEWALDYVLQTEVVWIPREDQLRTLIESKASKVHLLFQEGSYTCTLKRGSLEHLFKADSAAEAYAAGLLFVLT
;
A
#
# COMPACT_ATOMS: atom_id res chain seq x y z
N MET A 1 -2.73 6.07 -7.84
CA MET A 1 -1.94 5.66 -6.65
C MET A 1 -2.71 6.13 -5.43
N LEU A 2 -2.71 5.35 -4.34
CA LEU A 2 -3.39 5.75 -3.12
C LEU A 2 -2.66 6.92 -2.47
N SER A 3 -3.39 7.94 -2.01
CA SER A 3 -2.78 9.05 -1.29
C SER A 3 -2.29 8.64 0.10
N LEU A 4 -1.22 9.28 0.57
CA LEU A 4 -0.67 9.03 1.91
C LEU A 4 -1.69 9.29 3.01
N LYS A 5 -2.56 10.28 2.83
CA LYS A 5 -3.64 10.60 3.76
C LYS A 5 -4.64 9.44 3.88
N THR A 6 -5.07 8.87 2.75
CA THR A 6 -5.99 7.72 2.75
C THR A 6 -5.30 6.47 3.31
N ALA A 7 -4.04 6.23 2.96
CA ALA A 7 -3.23 5.14 3.51
C ALA A 7 -3.10 5.22 5.05
N ALA A 8 -2.80 6.40 5.59
CA ALA A 8 -2.75 6.63 7.03
C ALA A 8 -4.13 6.45 7.69
N SER A 9 -5.21 6.83 7.01
CA SER A 9 -6.57 6.62 7.50
C SER A 9 -6.90 5.13 7.60
N LEU A 10 -6.48 4.30 6.63
CA LEU A 10 -6.66 2.85 6.67
C LEU A 10 -5.92 2.22 7.85
N LYS A 11 -4.67 2.64 8.10
CA LYS A 11 -3.90 2.21 9.29
C LYS A 11 -4.63 2.57 10.58
N ASN A 12 -5.10 3.81 10.70
CA ASN A 12 -5.82 4.29 11.88
C ASN A 12 -7.18 3.59 12.08
N ALA A 13 -7.82 3.14 11.00
CA ALA A 13 -9.03 2.32 11.04
C ALA A 13 -8.75 0.85 11.42
N GLY A 14 -7.50 0.48 11.72
CA GLY A 14 -7.13 -0.87 12.14
C GLY A 14 -6.97 -1.86 10.99
N LEU A 15 -6.63 -1.39 9.78
CA LEU A 15 -6.27 -2.30 8.68
C LEU A 15 -5.04 -3.12 9.07
N GLU A 16 -5.25 -4.41 9.33
CA GLU A 16 -4.17 -5.38 9.45
C GLU A 16 -3.55 -5.64 8.08
N TRP A 17 -2.23 -5.43 7.98
CA TRP A 17 -1.49 -5.63 6.75
C TRP A 17 -0.53 -6.81 6.88
N LYS A 18 -0.60 -7.74 5.94
CA LYS A 18 0.35 -8.85 5.83
C LYS A 18 1.29 -8.54 4.66
N PRO A 19 2.57 -8.19 4.92
CA PRO A 19 3.47 -7.75 3.86
C PRO A 19 3.74 -8.84 2.83
N GLU A 20 3.74 -8.44 1.57
CA GLU A 20 4.15 -9.23 0.41
C GLU A 20 5.25 -8.49 -0.36
N LEU A 21 6.04 -9.24 -1.15
CA LEU A 21 7.03 -8.63 -2.02
C LEU A 21 6.36 -7.61 -2.94
N LEU A 22 7.05 -6.50 -3.17
CA LEU A 22 6.60 -5.34 -3.95
C LEU A 22 5.51 -4.49 -3.27
N ASP A 23 5.23 -4.74 -1.99
CA ASP A 23 4.44 -3.80 -1.20
C ASP A 23 5.18 -2.49 -1.02
N THR A 24 4.42 -1.40 -0.97
CA THR A 24 4.97 -0.06 -0.80
C THR A 24 4.56 0.53 0.54
N PHE A 25 5.46 1.30 1.17
CA PHE A 25 5.20 1.94 2.46
C PHE A 25 5.98 3.24 2.61
N ILE A 26 5.57 4.08 3.57
CA ILE A 26 6.36 5.19 4.09
C ILE A 26 6.71 4.96 5.55
N VAL A 27 7.75 5.65 6.03
CA VAL A 27 8.08 5.76 7.45
C VAL A 27 7.81 7.21 7.87
N PRO A 28 6.69 7.50 8.57
CA PRO A 28 6.40 8.84 9.07
C PRO A 28 7.36 9.29 10.16
N ASP A 29 7.44 10.61 10.39
CA ASP A 29 8.06 11.26 11.55
C ASP A 29 9.57 11.02 11.71
N VAL A 30 10.25 10.57 10.64
CA VAL A 30 11.71 10.35 10.62
C VAL A 30 12.43 11.17 9.54
N GLY A 31 11.73 12.15 8.94
CA GLY A 31 12.26 12.97 7.84
C GLY A 31 12.38 12.21 6.52
N LEU A 32 11.72 11.04 6.41
CA LEU A 32 11.63 10.21 5.21
C LEU A 32 10.20 10.14 4.66
N ASP A 33 9.30 10.98 5.15
CA ASP A 33 7.86 10.93 4.93
C ASP A 33 7.47 11.16 3.45
N GLU A 34 8.36 11.80 2.69
CA GLU A 34 8.23 12.02 1.25
C GLU A 34 8.77 10.85 0.40
N ARG A 35 9.41 9.85 1.03
CA ARG A 35 9.98 8.69 0.35
C ARG A 35 9.08 7.47 0.48
N VAL A 36 8.73 6.91 -0.66
CA VAL A 36 8.06 5.61 -0.76
C VAL A 36 9.11 4.52 -0.86
N PHE A 37 9.09 3.59 0.09
CA PHE A 37 9.90 2.38 0.10
C PHE A 37 9.12 1.25 -0.57
N VAL A 38 9.85 0.33 -1.21
CA VAL A 38 9.30 -0.89 -1.80
C VAL A 38 9.94 -2.08 -1.09
N LEU A 39 9.13 -3.00 -0.60
CA LEU A 39 9.62 -4.24 -0.01
C LEU A 39 10.14 -5.14 -1.13
N THR A 40 11.46 -5.29 -1.23
CA THR A 40 12.12 -6.12 -2.24
C THR A 40 13.02 -7.16 -1.57
N ASP A 41 13.29 -8.25 -2.28
CA ASP A 41 14.15 -9.36 -1.87
C ASP A 41 15.57 -9.27 -2.47
N MET A 42 15.98 -8.08 -2.92
CA MET A 42 17.15 -7.87 -3.78
C MET A 42 18.24 -7.02 -3.10
N MET A 43 19.52 -7.08 -3.50
CA MET A 43 20.15 -7.60 -4.73
C MET A 43 21.39 -8.41 -4.44
N ALA A 44 21.96 -9.08 -5.47
CA ALA A 44 23.30 -9.66 -5.66
C ALA A 44 24.02 -9.02 -6.87
N GLU A 45 25.34 -9.11 -6.99
CA GLU A 45 26.17 -8.60 -8.11
C GLU A 45 27.47 -9.41 -8.12
N VAL A 46 28.29 -9.47 -9.17
CA VAL A 46 29.69 -9.93 -9.06
C VAL A 46 30.62 -8.70 -9.15
N SER A 47 31.26 -8.26 -8.07
CA SER A 47 32.18 -7.12 -8.02
C SER A 47 33.64 -7.52 -7.84
N VAL A 48 34.59 -6.68 -8.27
CA VAL A 48 36.02 -6.93 -8.07
C VAL A 48 36.55 -6.07 -6.92
N LEU A 49 36.87 -6.67 -5.77
CA LEU A 49 37.37 -5.94 -4.61
C LEU A 49 38.90 -6.06 -4.55
N LYS A 50 39.63 -4.95 -4.73
CA LYS A 50 41.11 -4.91 -4.75
C LYS A 50 41.74 -5.86 -5.80
N GLY A 51 41.06 -6.05 -6.93
CA GLY A 51 41.57 -6.83 -8.07
C GLY A 51 41.11 -8.28 -8.17
N TRP A 52 40.27 -8.78 -7.25
CA TRP A 52 39.71 -10.14 -7.28
C TRP A 52 38.18 -10.17 -7.46
N PRO A 53 37.59 -11.06 -8.29
CA PRO A 53 36.15 -11.18 -8.46
C PRO A 53 35.43 -11.71 -7.19
N ALA A 54 34.28 -11.15 -6.88
CA ALA A 54 33.46 -11.35 -5.66
C ALA A 54 31.98 -11.13 -6.01
N ILE A 55 31.02 -11.38 -5.10
CA ILE A 55 29.57 -11.13 -5.31
C ILE A 55 29.02 -10.01 -4.38
N THR A 56 28.46 -8.88 -4.87
CA THR A 56 27.96 -7.73 -4.08
C THR A 56 26.44 -7.57 -4.08
N PHE A 57 25.85 -7.72 -2.90
CA PHE A 57 24.42 -7.62 -2.72
C PHE A 57 24.04 -6.21 -2.27
N HIS A 58 23.23 -5.47 -3.06
CA HIS A 58 22.80 -4.11 -2.74
C HIS A 58 21.33 -4.06 -2.36
N GLY A 59 21.06 -4.17 -1.06
CA GLY A 59 19.82 -3.72 -0.44
C GLY A 59 20.13 -2.47 0.38
N VAL A 60 19.33 -1.42 0.19
CA VAL A 60 19.31 -0.09 0.83
C VAL A 60 20.37 0.97 0.48
N VAL A 61 19.80 2.15 0.28
CA VAL A 61 20.34 3.49 0.06
C VAL A 61 20.92 4.05 1.37
N GLU A 62 21.80 5.03 1.27
CA GLU A 62 22.74 5.64 2.23
C GLU A 62 22.18 6.25 3.56
N TRP A 63 21.04 5.81 4.08
CA TRP A 63 20.50 6.25 5.37
C TRP A 63 20.58 5.13 6.40
N ALA A 64 21.14 5.43 7.57
CA ALA A 64 21.39 4.50 8.68
C ALA A 64 20.11 4.02 9.39
N LEU A 65 19.12 3.54 8.63
CA LEU A 65 17.91 2.92 9.16
C LEU A 65 18.08 1.40 9.07
N ASP A 66 18.64 0.81 10.14
CA ASP A 66 18.89 -0.63 10.22
C ASP A 66 17.57 -1.44 10.21
N TYR A 67 16.53 -0.91 10.84
CA TYR A 67 15.20 -1.50 10.89
C TYR A 67 14.10 -0.46 11.15
N VAL A 68 12.86 -0.84 10.86
CA VAL A 68 11.63 -0.12 11.23
C VAL A 68 10.57 -1.14 11.58
N LEU A 69 9.76 -0.90 12.63
CA LEU A 69 8.68 -1.82 12.98
C LEU A 69 7.52 -1.69 11.98
N GLN A 70 6.86 -2.80 11.65
CA GLN A 70 5.68 -2.76 10.78
C GLN A 70 4.55 -1.89 11.34
N THR A 71 4.48 -1.72 12.67
CA THR A 71 3.53 -0.83 13.34
C THR A 71 3.86 0.64 13.17
N GLU A 72 5.11 0.98 12.83
CA GLU A 72 5.59 2.34 12.63
C GLU A 72 5.40 2.79 11.18
N VAL A 73 5.39 1.87 10.21
CA VAL A 73 5.19 2.20 8.79
C VAL A 73 3.72 2.45 8.44
N VAL A 74 3.50 3.16 7.34
CA VAL A 74 2.18 3.27 6.70
C VAL A 74 2.27 2.59 5.33
N TRP A 75 1.57 1.47 5.20
CA TRP A 75 1.46 0.75 3.93
C TRP A 75 0.64 1.56 2.93
N ILE A 76 1.03 1.51 1.66
CA ILE A 76 0.32 2.08 0.53
C ILE A 76 -0.12 0.91 -0.36
N PRO A 77 -1.30 0.34 -0.10
CA PRO A 77 -1.82 -0.78 -0.88
C PRO A 77 -2.03 -0.39 -2.35
N ARG A 78 -1.72 -1.31 -3.26
CA ARG A 78 -2.10 -1.17 -4.67
C ARG A 78 -3.59 -1.39 -4.87
N GLU A 79 -4.10 -1.02 -6.04
CA GLU A 79 -5.53 -1.16 -6.37
C GLU A 79 -6.01 -2.61 -6.32
N ASP A 80 -5.23 -3.55 -6.86
CA ASP A 80 -5.52 -4.99 -6.82
C ASP A 80 -5.65 -5.49 -5.39
N GLN A 81 -4.74 -5.07 -4.50
CA GLN A 81 -4.74 -5.47 -3.10
C GLN A 81 -5.93 -4.87 -2.35
N LEU A 82 -6.25 -3.59 -2.59
CA LEU A 82 -7.43 -2.94 -2.02
C LEU A 82 -8.72 -3.65 -2.44
N ARG A 83 -8.82 -4.02 -3.72
CA ARG A 83 -9.96 -4.78 -4.26
C ARG A 83 -10.10 -6.13 -3.55
N THR A 84 -9.02 -6.90 -3.43
CA THR A 84 -9.06 -8.18 -2.72
C THR A 84 -9.46 -8.00 -1.25
N LEU A 85 -8.92 -6.98 -0.57
CA LEU A 85 -9.24 -6.70 0.83
C LEU A 85 -10.71 -6.34 1.04
N ILE A 86 -11.28 -5.46 0.21
CA ILE A 86 -12.68 -5.07 0.34
C ILE A 86 -13.63 -6.22 -0.03
N GLU A 87 -13.31 -7.01 -1.05
CA GLU A 87 -14.10 -8.19 -1.45
C GLU A 87 -14.10 -9.27 -0.35
N SER A 88 -13.07 -9.34 0.48
CA SER A 88 -13.04 -10.24 1.64
C SER A 88 -13.97 -9.81 2.79
N LYS A 89 -14.40 -8.54 2.83
CA LYS A 89 -15.17 -7.96 3.95
C LYS A 89 -16.56 -7.46 3.56
N ALA A 90 -16.84 -7.29 2.27
CA ALA A 90 -18.13 -6.83 1.74
C ALA A 90 -18.56 -7.69 0.55
N SER A 91 -19.84 -7.59 0.20
CA SER A 91 -20.40 -8.35 -0.94
C SER A 91 -20.78 -7.42 -2.10
N LYS A 92 -20.87 -7.98 -3.32
CA LYS A 92 -21.22 -7.23 -4.55
C LYS A 92 -20.37 -5.98 -4.76
N VAL A 93 -19.07 -6.11 -4.54
CA VAL A 93 -18.12 -5.03 -4.79
C VAL A 93 -17.95 -4.86 -6.30
N HIS A 94 -18.25 -3.68 -6.81
CA HIS A 94 -18.15 -3.35 -8.23
C HIS A 94 -17.55 -1.95 -8.39
N LEU A 95 -16.73 -1.77 -9.42
CA LEU A 95 -16.16 -0.47 -9.77
C LEU A 95 -16.64 -0.05 -11.14
N LEU A 96 -17.18 1.16 -11.23
CA LEU A 96 -17.60 1.77 -12.48
C LEU A 96 -16.81 3.05 -12.71
N PHE A 97 -16.37 3.27 -13.95
CA PHE A 97 -15.79 4.52 -14.39
C PHE A 97 -16.78 5.25 -15.29
N GLN A 98 -17.23 6.42 -14.87
CA GLN A 98 -18.20 7.24 -15.60
C GLN A 98 -17.90 8.72 -15.37
N GLU A 99 -18.05 9.54 -16.41
CA GLU A 99 -17.89 11.00 -16.34
C GLU A 99 -16.57 11.45 -15.69
N GLY A 100 -15.47 10.74 -16.00
CA GLY A 100 -14.14 11.09 -15.49
C GLY A 100 -13.88 10.70 -14.04
N SER A 101 -14.71 9.85 -13.45
CA SER A 101 -14.63 9.46 -12.03
C SER A 101 -14.88 7.98 -11.80
N TYR A 102 -14.29 7.44 -10.74
CA TYR A 102 -14.48 6.06 -10.32
C TYR A 102 -15.52 6.00 -9.20
N THR A 103 -16.47 5.08 -9.28
CA THR A 103 -17.44 4.80 -8.23
C THR A 103 -17.34 3.34 -7.83
N CYS A 104 -16.93 3.09 -6.59
CA CYS A 104 -16.96 1.77 -5.96
C CYS A 104 -18.32 1.58 -5.28
N THR A 105 -19.05 0.58 -5.71
CA THR A 105 -20.30 0.13 -5.09
C THR A 105 -20.04 -1.13 -4.29
N LEU A 106 -20.60 -1.25 -3.09
CA LEU A 106 -20.56 -2.46 -2.27
C LEU A 106 -21.85 -2.62 -1.48
N LYS A 107 -22.11 -3.84 -0.99
CA LYS A 107 -23.19 -4.13 -0.03
C LYS A 107 -22.65 -4.51 1.34
N ARG A 108 -23.19 -3.84 2.36
CA ARG A 108 -23.02 -4.16 3.79
C ARG A 108 -24.39 -4.43 4.38
N GLY A 109 -24.69 -5.70 4.67
CA GLY A 109 -26.05 -6.13 5.01
C GLY A 109 -26.99 -6.02 3.79
N SER A 110 -28.15 -5.40 3.98
CA SER A 110 -29.14 -5.17 2.90
C SER A 110 -28.92 -3.87 2.12
N LEU A 111 -28.07 -2.97 2.63
CA LEU A 111 -27.85 -1.65 2.06
C LEU A 111 -26.69 -1.65 1.06
N GLU A 112 -26.88 -0.85 0.02
CA GLU A 112 -25.88 -0.59 -1.00
C GLU A 112 -25.24 0.78 -0.74
N HIS A 113 -23.91 0.82 -0.82
CA HIS A 113 -23.10 1.98 -0.54
C HIS A 113 -22.24 2.30 -1.75
N LEU A 114 -22.08 3.59 -2.05
CA LEU A 114 -21.34 4.09 -3.20
C LEU A 114 -20.26 5.06 -2.74
N PHE A 115 -19.04 4.87 -3.26
CA PHE A 115 -17.87 5.67 -2.93
C PHE A 115 -17.23 6.19 -4.22
N LYS A 116 -17.34 7.50 -4.44
CA LYS A 116 -16.83 8.17 -5.64
C LYS A 116 -15.45 8.77 -5.35
N ALA A 117 -14.50 8.57 -6.27
CA ALA A 117 -13.17 9.17 -6.20
C ALA A 117 -12.54 9.36 -7.57
N ASP A 118 -11.45 10.12 -7.61
CA ASP A 118 -10.72 10.44 -8.85
C ASP A 118 -9.84 9.27 -9.34
N SER A 119 -9.67 8.23 -8.52
CA SER A 119 -8.97 7.01 -8.92
C SER A 119 -9.63 5.76 -8.35
N ALA A 120 -9.44 4.63 -9.03
CA ALA A 120 -9.91 3.32 -8.58
C ALA A 120 -9.41 2.97 -7.17
N ALA A 121 -8.12 3.22 -6.89
CA ALA A 121 -7.53 2.96 -5.58
C ALA A 121 -8.21 3.76 -4.47
N GLU A 122 -8.47 5.06 -4.69
CA GLU A 122 -9.17 5.90 -3.71
C GLU A 122 -10.63 5.46 -3.51
N ALA A 123 -11.32 5.06 -4.59
CA ALA A 123 -12.70 4.58 -4.50
C ALA A 123 -12.80 3.28 -3.68
N TYR A 124 -11.90 2.32 -3.93
CA TYR A 124 -11.82 1.10 -3.13
C TYR A 124 -11.40 1.37 -1.69
N ALA A 125 -10.42 2.23 -1.46
CA ALA A 125 -9.97 2.57 -0.11
C ALA A 125 -11.07 3.26 0.71
N ALA A 126 -11.86 4.14 0.11
CA ALA A 126 -13.01 4.76 0.77
C ALA A 126 -14.06 3.72 1.18
N GLY A 127 -14.35 2.75 0.30
CA GLY A 127 -15.23 1.63 0.64
C GLY A 127 -14.66 0.73 1.72
N LEU A 128 -13.35 0.43 1.68
CA LEU A 128 -12.67 -0.38 2.68
C LEU A 128 -12.68 0.31 4.05
N LEU A 129 -12.42 1.62 4.12
CA LEU A 129 -12.53 2.43 5.33
C LEU A 129 -13.91 2.30 5.96
N PHE A 130 -14.98 2.44 5.16
CA PHE A 130 -16.34 2.28 5.65
C PHE A 130 -16.62 0.90 6.24
N VAL A 131 -15.98 -0.15 5.72
CA VAL A 131 -16.18 -1.51 6.22
C VAL A 131 -15.35 -1.79 7.48
N LEU A 132 -14.23 -1.08 7.67
CA LEU A 132 -13.40 -1.17 8.87
C LEU A 132 -13.99 -0.40 10.07
N THR A 133 -14.81 0.63 9.82
CA THR A 133 -15.51 1.44 10.83
C THR A 133 -16.94 0.96 11.10
#